data_AF-A0A6A6X851-F1
#
_entry.id   AF-A0A6A6X851-F1
#
_cell.length_a   1.000
_cell.length_b   1.000
_cell.length_c   1.000
_cell.angle_alpha   90.00
_cell.angle_beta   90.00
_cell.angle_gamma   90.00
#
_symmetry.space_group_name_H-M   'P 1'
#
loop_
_entity.id
_entity.type
_entity.pdbx_description
1 polymer ?
#
loop_
_entity_poly.entity_id
_entity_poly.type
_entity_poly.pdbx_seq_one_letter_code
_entity_poly.pdbx_strand_id
1 'polypeptide(L)' 'EKVEKLLLDKGADINAQGAFCGNALQEASSRGHEAVVKLMLDKDADVNAQGGYYGNACHAATY' A
#
# COMPACT_ATOMS: atom_id res chain seq x y z
N GLU A 1 0.02 8.31 -8.76
CA GLU A 1 -1.24 8.27 -9.54
C GLU A 1 -1.19 7.56 -10.91
N LYS A 2 -0.35 7.91 -11.90
CA LYS A 2 -0.39 7.18 -13.20
C LYS A 2 0.32 5.82 -13.21
N VAL A 3 1.40 5.69 -12.44
CA VAL A 3 2.23 4.47 -12.47
C VAL A 3 1.58 3.32 -11.69
N GLU A 4 0.92 3.59 -10.55
CA GLU A 4 0.26 2.55 -9.74
C GLU A 4 -0.85 1.85 -10.53
N LYS A 5 -1.73 2.61 -11.21
CA LYS A 5 -2.77 2.02 -12.09
C LYS A 5 -2.17 1.12 -13.16
N LEU A 6 -1.13 1.60 -13.83
CA LEU A 6 -0.48 0.84 -14.90
C LEU A 6 0.11 -0.48 -14.38
N LEU A 7 0.73 -0.46 -13.20
CA LEU A 7 1.29 -1.67 -12.58
C LEU A 7 0.20 -2.67 -12.19
N LEU A 8 -0.88 -2.20 -11.58
CA LEU A 8 -2.02 -3.05 -11.21
C LEU A 8 -2.71 -3.65 -12.44
N ASP A 9 -2.89 -2.86 -13.51
CA ASP A 9 -3.46 -3.34 -14.77
C ASP A 9 -2.53 -4.36 -15.48
N LYS A 10 -1.24 -4.36 -15.15
CA LYS A 10 -0.27 -5.36 -15.62
C LYS A 10 -0.17 -6.60 -14.71
N GLY A 11 -1.02 -6.69 -13.68
CA GLY A 11 -1.06 -7.83 -12.77
C GLY A 11 -0.01 -7.77 -11.67
N ALA A 12 0.49 -6.58 -11.32
CA ALA A 12 1.28 -6.42 -10.11
C ALA A 12 0.46 -6.87 -8.89
N ASP A 13 1.07 -7.67 -8.03
CA ASP A 13 0.46 -8.06 -6.76
C ASP A 13 0.38 -6.83 -5.85
N ILE A 14 -0.85 -6.40 -5.55
CA ILE A 14 -1.14 -5.23 -4.73
C ILE A 14 -0.69 -5.40 -3.28
N ASN A 15 -0.55 -6.64 -2.83
CA ASN A 15 -0.15 -7.00 -1.48
C ASN A 15 1.34 -7.37 -1.40
N ALA A 16 2.09 -7.24 -2.50
CA ALA A 16 3.51 -7.52 -2.52
C ALA A 16 4.25 -6.72 -1.43
N GLN A 17 5.01 -7.44 -0.62
CA GLN A 17 5.79 -6.86 0.47
C GLN A 17 7.26 -6.76 0.07
N GLY A 18 7.86 -5.59 0.29
CA GLY A 18 9.30 -5.44 0.27
C GLY A 18 9.93 -5.99 1.54
N ALA A 19 11.18 -6.46 1.46
CA ALA A 19 11.90 -7.01 2.61
C ALA A 19 12.02 -6.05 3.80
N PHE A 20 12.04 -4.72 3.54
CA PHE A 20 12.19 -3.70 4.58
C PHE A 20 11.04 -2.68 4.61
N CYS A 21 10.35 -2.43 3.50
CA CYS A 21 9.45 -1.28 3.37
C CYS A 21 7.96 -1.58 3.62
N GLY A 22 7.58 -2.83 3.92
CA GLY A 22 6.17 -3.19 3.97
C GLY A 22 5.56 -3.28 2.57
N ASN A 23 4.23 -3.26 2.46
CA ASN A 23 3.54 -3.19 1.16
C ASN A 23 3.29 -1.74 0.73
N ALA A 24 2.85 -1.57 -0.51
CA ALA A 24 2.59 -0.25 -1.09
C ALA A 24 1.49 0.54 -0.34
N LEU A 25 0.53 -0.15 0.28
CA LEU A 25 -0.53 0.47 1.08
C LEU A 25 0.03 1.09 2.37
N GLN A 26 0.97 0.42 3.03
CA GLN A 26 1.66 0.95 4.22
C GLN A 26 2.46 2.21 3.89
N GLU A 27 3.22 2.19 2.79
CA GLU A 27 4.01 3.36 2.37
C GLU A 27 3.12 4.53 1.91
N ALA A 28 2.03 4.26 1.20
CA ALA A 28 1.05 5.29 0.85
C ALA A 28 0.39 5.90 2.10
N SER A 29 0.13 5.08 3.12
CA SER A 29 -0.47 5.51 4.38
C SER A 29 0.47 6.40 5.20
N SER A 30 1.74 6.02 5.37
CA SER A 30 2.71 6.83 6.13
C SER A 30 3.08 8.15 5.45
N ARG A 31 2.91 8.24 4.13
CA ARG A 31 3.12 9.50 3.39
C ARG A 31 1.87 10.37 3.27
N GLY A 32 0.71 9.90 3.74
CA GLY A 32 -0.57 10.60 3.60
C GLY A 32 -1.10 10.68 2.16
N HIS A 33 -0.73 9.73 1.29
CA HIS A 33 -1.16 9.71 -0.12
C HIS A 33 -2.60 9.18 -0.25
N GLU A 34 -3.58 9.96 0.19
CA GLU A 34 -4.99 9.54 0.27
C GLU A 34 -5.55 8.98 -1.04
N ALA A 35 -5.23 9.59 -2.19
CA ALA A 35 -5.72 9.15 -3.48
C ALA A 35 -5.18 7.75 -3.86
N VAL A 36 -3.93 7.47 -3.50
CA VAL A 36 -3.28 6.17 -3.73
C VAL A 36 -3.86 5.13 -2.77
N VAL A 37 -4.08 5.49 -1.50
CA VAL A 37 -4.71 4.62 -0.51
C VAL A 37 -6.11 4.21 -0.99
N LYS A 38 -6.96 5.16 -1.38
CA LYS A 38 -8.31 4.87 -1.91
C LYS A 38 -8.24 3.94 -3.12
N LEU A 39 -7.35 4.22 -4.06
CA LEU A 39 -7.17 3.39 -5.25
C LEU A 39 -6.76 1.95 -4.92
N MET A 40 -5.90 1.77 -3.91
CA MET A 40 -5.47 0.43 -3.49
C MET A 40 -6.60 -0.32 -2.77
N LEU A 41 -7.38 0.38 -1.94
CA LEU A 41 -8.56 -0.19 -1.28
C LEU A 41 -9.63 -0.61 -2.31
N ASP A 42 -9.86 0.20 -3.34
CA ASP A 42 -10.77 -0.11 -4.46
C ASP A 42 -10.31 -1.34 -5.27
N LYS A 43 -9.06 -1.76 -5.10
CA LYS A 43 -8.43 -2.91 -5.77
C LYS A 43 -8.17 -4.07 -4.80
N ASP A 44 -8.91 -4.11 -3.68
CA ASP A 44 -8.88 -5.18 -2.68
C ASP A 44 -7.51 -5.37 -2.01
N ALA A 45 -6.74 -4.29 -1.80
CA ALA A 45 -5.54 -4.33 -0.98
C ALA A 45 -5.87 -4.78 0.45
N ASP A 46 -5.06 -5.68 1.00
CA ASP A 46 -5.20 -6.17 2.36
C ASP A 46 -4.75 -5.11 3.37
N VAL A 47 -5.74 -4.48 4.00
CA VAL A 47 -5.57 -3.46 5.03
C VAL A 47 -4.86 -3.99 6.28
N ASN A 48 -4.94 -5.31 6.52
CA ASN A 48 -4.36 -5.96 7.68
C ASN A 48 -2.99 -6.57 7.39
N ALA A 49 -2.50 -6.47 6.15
CA ALA A 49 -1.22 -7.02 5.75
C ALA A 49 -0.11 -6.55 6.71
N GLN A 50 0.56 -7.53 7.31
CA GLN A 50 1.61 -7.30 8.30
C GLN A 50 2.99 -7.33 7.68
N GLY A 51 3.85 -6.37 7.99
CA GLY A 51 5.23 -6.32 7.51
C GLY A 51 5.86 -4.93 7.63
N GLY A 52 7.11 -4.80 7.18
CA GLY A 52 7.84 -3.53 7.22
C GLY A 52 8.04 -2.96 8.62
N TYR A 53 8.41 -1.67 8.68
CA TYR A 53 8.66 -0.97 9.95
C TYR A 53 7.40 -0.66 10.76
N TYR A 54 6.25 -0.55 10.11
CA TYR A 54 5.01 -0.06 10.72
C TYR A 54 4.06 -1.17 11.18
N GLY A 55 4.31 -2.41 10.79
CA GLY A 55 3.37 -3.50 11.04
C GLY A 55 2.23 -3.49 10.02
N ASN A 56 1.28 -2.55 10.08
CA ASN A 56 0.16 -2.45 9.13
C ASN A 56 -0.10 -1.02 8.65
N ALA A 57 -0.98 -0.87 7.65
CA ALA A 57 -1.27 0.42 7.01
C ALA A 57 -1.92 1.44 7.97
N CYS A 58 -2.76 0.97 8.89
CA CYS A 58 -3.40 1.82 9.90
C CYS A 58 -2.36 2.42 10.85
N HIS A 59 -1.41 1.60 11.32
CA HIS A 59 -0.33 2.07 12.18
C HIS A 59 0.64 2.97 11.42
N ALA A 60 0.92 2.67 10.14
CA ALA A 60 1.73 3.51 9.27
C ALA A 60 1.17 4.93 9.13
N ALA A 61 -0.17 5.08 9.09
CA ALA A 61 -0.84 6.38 9.01
C ALA A 61 -0.73 7.25 10.29
N THR A 62 -0.19 6.71 11.39
CA THR A 62 -0.01 7.44 12.66
C THR A 62 1.35 8.11 12.82
N TYR A 63 2.27 7.88 11.86
CA TYR A 63 3.61 8.49 11.79
C TYR A 63 3.66 9.59 10.74
#